data_AF-A0A0X3THY8-F1
#
_entry.id   AF-A0A0X3THY8-F1
#
_cell.length_a   1.000
_cell.length_b   1.000
_cell.length_c   1.000
_cell.angle_alpha   90.00
_cell.angle_beta   90.00
_cell.angle_gamma   90.00
#
_symmetry.space_group_name_H-M   'P 1'
#
loop_
_entity.id
_entity.type
_entity.pdbx_description
1 polymer ?
#
loop_
_entity_poly.entity_id
_entity_poly.type
_entity_poly.pdbx_seq_one_letter_code
_entity_poly.pdbx_strand_id
1 'polypeptide(L)'
;MAVQKHGISLGIQRVGAQFFLALTAVGKLTHNDYEVMTPMIDSALEGVKEAKIHALADLTEMEGWEMRAAWDDFQLGMKHRNQFEKIAILGNKKWQEYSAKVGKWFVSGDIKYFEDEQAALDWLQEP
;
A
#
# COMPACT_ATOMS: atom_id res chain seq x y z
N MET A 1 -2.67 -18.60 24.09
CA MET A 1 -3.03 -18.26 22.69
C MET A 1 -2.08 -17.17 22.26
N ALA A 2 -1.39 -17.33 21.13
CA ALA A 2 -0.55 -16.26 20.60
C ALA A 2 -1.46 -15.15 20.06
N VAL A 3 -1.22 -13.91 20.47
CA VAL A 3 -1.93 -12.75 19.91
C VAL A 3 -1.45 -12.59 18.47
N GLN A 4 -2.33 -12.85 17.50
CA GLN A 4 -2.08 -12.49 16.10
C GLN A 4 -2.50 -11.03 15.92
N LYS A 5 -1.57 -10.20 15.44
CA LYS A 5 -1.85 -8.83 15.05
C LYS A 5 -2.25 -8.82 13.59
N HIS A 6 -3.41 -8.25 13.30
CA HIS A 6 -3.85 -7.96 11.95
C HIS A 6 -4.01 -6.44 11.90
N GLY A 7 -3.55 -5.82 10.82
CA GLY A 7 -3.71 -4.40 10.68
C GLY A 7 -3.00 -3.85 9.46
N ILE A 8 -3.44 -2.68 9.05
CA ILE A 8 -2.69 -1.85 8.14
C ILE A 8 -2.38 -0.55 8.90
N SER A 9 -1.20 0.01 8.67
CA SER A 9 -0.84 1.35 9.14
C SER A 9 -0.56 2.23 7.94
N LEU A 10 -1.09 3.45 7.98
CA LEU A 10 -0.76 4.50 7.02
C LEU A 10 0.01 5.60 7.75
N GLY A 11 1.12 6.02 7.17
CA GLY A 11 1.91 7.15 7.65
C GLY A 11 2.51 7.96 6.52
N ILE A 12 2.99 9.16 6.85
CA ILE A 12 3.83 9.95 5.96
C ILE A 12 5.26 9.81 6.47
N GLN A 13 6.15 9.36 5.60
CA GLN A 13 7.58 9.24 5.88
C GLN A 13 8.38 10.12 4.93
N ARG A 14 9.66 10.30 5.25
CA ARG A 14 10.57 11.13 4.47
C ARG A 14 11.95 10.49 4.42
N VAL A 15 12.52 10.43 3.22
CA VAL A 15 13.95 10.15 3.02
C VAL A 15 14.53 11.32 2.22
N GLY A 16 15.64 11.89 2.69
CA GLY A 16 16.25 13.07 2.04
C GLY A 16 15.32 14.29 2.06
N ALA A 17 14.89 14.77 0.89
CA ALA A 17 13.95 15.89 0.73
C ALA A 17 12.54 15.46 0.33
N GLN A 18 12.31 14.16 0.13
CA GLN A 18 11.09 13.65 -0.47
C GLN A 18 10.21 12.95 0.56
N PHE A 19 8.95 13.36 0.60
CA PHE A 19 7.92 12.72 1.39
C PHE A 19 7.21 11.65 0.56
N PHE A 20 6.82 10.56 1.23
CA PHE A 20 6.05 9.48 0.62
C PHE A 20 5.07 8.90 1.65
N LEU A 21 4.02 8.26 1.16
CA LEU A 21 3.12 7.50 2.00
C LEU A 21 3.73 6.12 2.28
N ALA A 22 3.80 5.76 3.55
CA ALA A 22 4.14 4.41 3.97
C ALA A 22 2.85 3.68 4.35
N LEU A 23 2.58 2.56 3.68
CA LEU A 23 1.49 1.65 3.98
C LEU A 23 2.10 0.31 4.39
N THR A 24 1.87 -0.13 5.62
CA THR A 24 2.35 -1.43 6.10
C THR A 24 1.16 -2.31 6.39
N ALA A 25 1.11 -3.53 5.85
CA ALA A 25 0.08 -4.52 6.16
C ALA A 25 0.68 -5.74 6.86
N VAL A 26 0.08 -6.15 7.98
CA VAL A 26 0.55 -7.24 8.83
C VAL A 26 -0.58 -8.27 9.02
N GLY A 27 -0.22 -9.55 8.93
CA GLY A 27 -1.14 -10.66 9.15
C GLY A 27 -2.10 -10.90 7.99
N LYS A 28 -3.29 -11.43 8.29
CA LYS A 28 -4.33 -11.75 7.31
C LYS A 28 -5.44 -10.69 7.34
N LEU A 29 -5.49 -9.86 6.30
CA LEU A 29 -6.49 -8.78 6.21
C LEU A 29 -7.88 -9.35 5.95
N THR A 30 -8.85 -8.93 6.75
CA THR A 30 -10.26 -9.35 6.68
C THR A 30 -11.14 -8.25 6.10
N HIS A 31 -12.40 -8.58 5.80
CA HIS A 31 -13.37 -7.60 5.32
C HIS A 31 -13.56 -6.43 6.31
N ASN A 32 -13.63 -6.73 7.61
CA ASN A 32 -13.78 -5.72 8.65
C ASN A 32 -12.60 -4.75 8.69
N ASP A 33 -11.38 -5.23 8.40
CA ASP A 33 -10.22 -4.35 8.29
C ASP A 33 -10.42 -3.34 7.15
N TYR A 34 -10.84 -3.80 5.96
CA TYR A 34 -11.10 -2.88 4.84
C TYR A 34 -12.20 -1.84 5.13
N GLU A 35 -13.31 -2.24 5.75
CA GLU A 35 -14.41 -1.33 6.08
C GLU A 35 -13.98 -0.19 7.00
N VAL A 36 -13.14 -0.47 8.00
CA VAL A 36 -12.63 0.54 8.93
C VAL A 36 -11.54 1.39 8.28
N MET A 37 -10.71 0.78 7.45
CA MET A 37 -9.49 1.40 6.96
C MET A 37 -9.66 2.29 5.74
N THR A 38 -10.55 1.92 4.81
CA THR A 38 -10.85 2.74 3.62
C THR A 38 -11.16 4.19 3.98
N PRO A 39 -12.12 4.50 4.89
CA PRO A 39 -12.45 5.89 5.22
C PRO A 39 -11.31 6.61 5.94
N MET A 40 -10.49 5.91 6.73
CA MET A 40 -9.34 6.52 7.39
C MET A 40 -8.27 6.97 6.39
N ILE A 41 -8.01 6.14 5.37
CA ILE A 41 -7.06 6.47 4.30
C ILE A 41 -7.61 7.62 3.46
N ASP A 42 -8.89 7.55 3.06
CA ASP A 42 -9.52 8.64 2.31
C ASP A 42 -9.45 9.97 3.06
N SER A 43 -9.78 9.99 4.37
CA SER A 43 -9.67 11.21 5.18
C SER A 43 -8.24 11.72 5.32
N ALA A 44 -7.24 10.83 5.39
CA ALA A 44 -5.84 11.24 5.44
C ALA A 44 -5.36 11.88 4.12
N LEU A 45 -5.99 11.51 2.99
CA LEU A 45 -5.63 11.98 1.65
C LEU A 45 -6.49 13.13 1.13
N GLU A 46 -7.61 13.46 1.78
CA GLU A 46 -8.57 14.47 1.32
C GLU A 46 -7.96 15.88 1.11
N GLY A 47 -6.93 16.22 1.89
CA GLY A 47 -6.19 17.49 1.77
C GLY A 47 -5.07 17.50 0.72
N VAL A 48 -4.72 16.35 0.16
CA VAL A 48 -3.66 16.20 -0.83
C VAL A 48 -4.24 16.52 -2.20
N LYS A 49 -4.15 17.79 -2.60
CA LYS A 49 -4.54 18.27 -3.92
C LYS A 49 -3.28 18.46 -4.75
N GLU A 50 -3.20 17.77 -5.90
CA GLU A 50 -2.14 17.92 -6.92
C GLU A 50 -0.76 17.31 -6.61
N ALA A 51 -0.53 16.69 -5.45
CA ALA A 51 0.75 16.02 -5.21
C ALA A 51 0.85 14.73 -6.02
N LYS A 52 1.96 14.59 -6.75
CA LYS A 52 2.46 13.31 -7.25
C LYS A 52 2.88 12.46 -6.04
N ILE A 53 1.99 11.59 -5.59
CA ILE A 53 2.20 10.80 -4.38
C ILE A 53 3.13 9.64 -4.71
N HIS A 54 4.24 9.56 -4.00
CA HIS A 54 5.07 8.37 -3.95
C HIS A 54 4.63 7.53 -2.75
N ALA A 55 4.60 6.20 -2.90
CA ALA A 55 4.19 5.32 -1.82
C ALA A 55 5.08 4.08 -1.70
N LEU A 56 5.34 3.68 -0.46
CA LEU A 56 5.94 2.41 -0.11
C LEU A 56 4.84 1.54 0.52
N ALA A 57 4.54 0.42 -0.13
CA ALA A 57 3.65 -0.60 0.42
C ALA A 57 4.51 -1.75 0.98
N ASP A 58 4.67 -1.79 2.29
CA ASP A 58 5.34 -2.86 3.02
C ASP A 58 4.36 -3.98 3.37
N LEU A 59 4.58 -5.11 2.72
CA LEU A 59 3.74 -6.30 2.76
C LEU A 59 4.58 -7.52 3.19
N THR A 60 5.74 -7.28 3.81
CA THR A 60 6.69 -8.31 4.24
C THR A 60 6.14 -9.21 5.34
N GLU A 61 5.29 -8.67 6.22
CA GLU A 61 4.62 -9.40 7.29
C GLU A 61 3.17 -9.80 6.93
N MET A 62 2.77 -9.60 5.67
CA MET A 62 1.42 -9.93 5.23
C MET A 62 1.30 -11.43 4.93
N GLU A 63 0.32 -12.08 5.56
CA GLU A 63 0.02 -13.50 5.36
C GLU A 63 -1.00 -13.74 4.24
N GLY A 64 -1.76 -12.70 3.87
CA GLY A 64 -2.78 -12.74 2.82
C GLY A 64 -3.96 -11.82 3.12
N TRP A 65 -5.04 -11.98 2.35
CA TRP A 65 -6.31 -11.31 2.62
C TRP A 65 -7.50 -12.23 2.33
N GLU A 66 -8.61 -11.97 3.00
CA GLU A 66 -9.90 -12.61 2.76
C GLU A 66 -10.73 -11.86 1.71
N MET A 67 -11.49 -12.62 0.91
CA MET A 67 -12.46 -12.14 -0.08
C MET A 67 -11.93 -11.14 -1.13
N ARG A 68 -11.92 -11.56 -2.39
CA ARG A 68 -11.58 -10.66 -3.51
C ARG A 68 -12.50 -9.43 -3.59
N ALA A 69 -13.77 -9.58 -3.24
CA ALA A 69 -14.74 -8.49 -3.27
C ALA A 69 -14.40 -7.34 -2.30
N ALA A 70 -13.97 -7.64 -1.06
CA ALA A 70 -13.60 -6.60 -0.11
C ALA A 70 -12.36 -5.81 -0.57
N TRP A 71 -11.42 -6.50 -1.19
CA TRP A 71 -10.29 -5.87 -1.86
C TRP A 71 -10.76 -5.02 -3.04
N ASP A 72 -11.58 -5.56 -3.95
CA ASP A 72 -12.10 -4.82 -5.11
C ASP A 72 -12.90 -3.56 -4.68
N ASP A 73 -13.70 -3.65 -3.60
CA ASP A 73 -14.45 -2.52 -3.04
C ASP A 73 -13.51 -1.48 -2.39
N PHE A 74 -12.47 -1.90 -1.69
CA PHE A 74 -11.41 -1.01 -1.20
C PHE A 74 -10.72 -0.27 -2.36
N GLN A 75 -10.40 -1.00 -3.44
CA GLN A 75 -9.78 -0.43 -4.65
C GLN A 75 -10.70 0.60 -5.34
N LEU A 76 -12.00 0.31 -5.42
CA LEU A 76 -13.00 1.19 -6.02
C LEU A 76 -13.32 2.39 -5.11
N GLY A 77 -13.30 2.19 -3.79
CA GLY A 77 -13.62 3.20 -2.79
C GLY A 77 -12.55 4.27 -2.64
N MET A 78 -11.27 3.94 -2.91
CA MET A 78 -10.17 4.89 -2.77
C MET A 78 -10.24 6.00 -3.83
N LYS A 79 -10.72 7.18 -3.41
CA LYS A 79 -10.97 8.33 -4.30
C LYS A 79 -9.70 8.93 -4.88
N HIS A 80 -8.56 8.73 -4.21
CA HIS A 80 -7.29 9.38 -4.50
C HIS A 80 -6.33 8.53 -5.34
N ARG A 81 -6.78 7.37 -5.85
CA ARG A 81 -5.91 6.42 -6.58
C ARG A 81 -5.16 7.04 -7.78
N ASN A 82 -5.73 8.07 -8.42
CA ASN A 82 -5.14 8.72 -9.60
C ASN A 82 -4.00 9.70 -9.23
N GLN A 83 -3.72 9.92 -7.95
CA GLN A 83 -2.68 10.84 -7.47
C GLN A 83 -1.32 10.15 -7.26
N PHE A 84 -1.29 8.80 -7.28
CA PHE A 84 -0.05 8.05 -7.11
C PHE A 84 0.77 8.06 -8.41
N GLU A 85 2.05 8.44 -8.31
CA GLU A 85 3.00 8.43 -9.42
C GLU A 85 3.92 7.22 -9.36
N LYS A 86 4.44 6.88 -8.17
CA LYS A 86 5.31 5.72 -7.96
C LYS A 86 4.89 4.93 -6.73
N ILE A 87 4.80 3.62 -6.87
CA ILE A 87 4.48 2.71 -5.77
C ILE A 87 5.52 1.60 -5.71
N ALA A 88 6.32 1.60 -4.66
CA ALA A 88 7.25 0.52 -4.38
C ALA A 88 6.54 -0.49 -3.48
N ILE A 89 6.49 -1.75 -3.94
CA ILE A 89 5.95 -2.84 -3.15
C ILE A 89 7.12 -3.58 -2.53
N LEU A 90 7.28 -3.46 -1.22
CA LEU A 90 8.23 -4.22 -0.43
C LEU A 90 7.56 -5.49 0.05
N GLY A 91 8.07 -6.65 -0.33
CA GLY A 91 7.51 -7.93 0.09
C GLY A 91 8.56 -9.01 0.25
N ASN A 92 8.09 -10.24 0.43
CA ASN A 92 8.93 -11.43 0.54
C ASN A 92 8.57 -12.43 -0.59
N LYS A 93 9.29 -13.56 -0.69
CA LYS A 93 9.06 -14.58 -1.73
C LYS A 93 7.60 -15.07 -1.86
N LYS A 94 6.77 -14.99 -0.81
CA LYS A 94 5.34 -15.35 -0.86
C LYS A 94 4.51 -14.31 -1.63
N TRP A 95 5.02 -13.08 -1.77
CA TRP A 95 4.36 -11.99 -2.48
C TRP A 95 4.15 -12.25 -3.98
N GLN A 96 4.96 -13.14 -4.58
CA GLN A 96 4.83 -13.50 -6.00
C GLN A 96 3.43 -14.02 -6.35
N GLU A 97 2.79 -14.79 -5.47
CA GLU A 97 1.44 -15.34 -5.67
C GLU A 97 0.33 -14.26 -5.60
N TYR A 98 0.62 -13.13 -4.96
CA TYR A 98 -0.31 -12.02 -4.72
C TYR A 98 -0.13 -10.86 -5.70
N SER A 99 1.07 -10.73 -6.29
CA SER A 99 1.47 -9.66 -7.23
C SER A 99 0.46 -9.40 -8.36
N ALA A 100 -0.04 -10.47 -9.01
CA ALA A 100 -1.00 -10.37 -10.11
C ALA A 100 -2.36 -9.77 -9.69
N LYS A 101 -2.74 -9.89 -8.41
CA LYS A 101 -4.01 -9.36 -7.86
C LYS A 101 -3.88 -7.90 -7.44
N VAL A 102 -2.69 -7.50 -6.97
CA VAL A 102 -2.40 -6.12 -6.54
C VAL A 102 -2.08 -5.22 -7.73
N GLY A 103 -1.44 -5.75 -8.78
CA GLY A 103 -1.10 -4.97 -9.99
C GLY A 103 -2.32 -4.38 -10.72
N LYS A 104 -3.52 -4.93 -10.56
CA LYS A 104 -4.77 -4.35 -11.11
C LYS A 104 -5.26 -3.11 -10.38
N TRP A 105 -4.84 -2.90 -9.13
CA TRP A 105 -5.28 -1.78 -8.29
C TRP A 105 -4.75 -0.42 -8.79
N PHE A 106 -3.50 -0.42 -9.23
CA PHE A 106 -2.67 0.77 -9.32
C PHE A 106 -2.40 1.14 -10.78
N VAL A 107 -3.46 1.17 -11.60
CA VAL A 107 -3.38 1.49 -13.05
C VAL A 107 -2.95 2.94 -13.31
N SER A 108 -2.72 3.74 -12.27
CA SER A 108 -2.19 5.10 -12.34
C SER A 108 -0.86 5.13 -11.59
N GLY A 109 0.25 5.25 -12.32
CA GLY A 109 1.62 5.32 -11.79
C GLY A 109 2.49 4.12 -12.15
N ASP A 110 3.80 4.28 -11.94
CA ASP A 110 4.78 3.21 -12.05
C ASP A 110 4.78 2.35 -10.78
N ILE A 111 4.93 1.04 -10.95
CA ILE A 111 4.95 0.10 -9.83
C ILE A 111 6.16 -0.80 -9.97
N LYS A 112 6.86 -1.03 -8.86
CA LYS A 112 7.97 -1.98 -8.84
C LYS A 112 8.00 -2.74 -7.53
N TYR A 113 8.28 -4.04 -7.64
CA TYR A 113 8.43 -4.94 -6.50
C TYR A 113 9.89 -4.99 -6.06
N PHE A 114 10.10 -5.04 -4.75
CA PHE A 114 11.40 -5.12 -4.10
C PHE A 114 11.36 -6.13 -2.95
N GLU A 115 12.49 -6.81 -2.74
CA GLU A 115 12.74 -7.63 -1.55
C GLU A 115 13.65 -6.92 -0.55
N ASP A 116 14.16 -5.74 -0.93
CA ASP A 116 15.08 -4.92 -0.16
C ASP A 116 14.49 -3.52 -0.02
N GLU A 117 14.37 -3.05 1.23
CA GLU A 117 13.76 -1.76 1.55
C GLU A 117 14.59 -0.60 0.98
N GLN A 118 15.91 -0.69 1.03
CA GLN A 118 16.78 0.38 0.53
C GLN A 118 16.59 0.57 -0.97
N ALA A 119 16.58 -0.52 -1.75
CA ALA A 119 16.33 -0.47 -3.19
C ALA A 119 14.94 0.08 -3.53
N ALA A 120 13.92 -0.22 -2.70
CA ALA A 120 12.59 0.33 -2.86
C ALA A 120 12.57 1.85 -2.66
N LEU A 121 13.22 2.32 -1.58
CA LEU A 121 13.33 3.74 -1.24
C LEU A 121 14.14 4.50 -2.29
N ASP A 122 15.27 3.96 -2.75
CA ASP A 122 16.11 4.57 -3.77
C ASP A 122 15.32 4.77 -5.08
N TRP A 123 14.55 3.77 -5.49
CA TRP A 123 13.71 3.87 -6.69
C TRP A 123 12.56 4.88 -6.54
N LEU A 124 11.97 4.99 -5.34
CA LEU A 124 10.99 6.06 -5.06
C LEU A 124 11.62 7.45 -5.14
N GLN A 125 12.94 7.58 -5.04
CA GLN A 125 13.64 8.86 -5.19
C GLN A 125 14.07 9.20 -6.60
N GLU A 126 14.00 8.23 -7.51
CA GLU A 126 14.27 8.51 -8.91
C GLU A 126 13.25 9.54 -9.44
N PRO A 127 13.66 10.43 -10.35
CA PRO A 127 12.77 11.41 -10.97
C PRO A 127 11.69 10.79 -11.86
#